data_AF-A0A964TXN8-F1
#
_entry.id   AF-A0A964TXN8-F1
#
_cell.length_a   1.000
_cell.length_b   1.000
_cell.length_c   1.000
_cell.angle_alpha   90.00
_cell.angle_beta   90.00
_cell.angle_gamma   90.00
#
_symmetry.space_group_name_H-M   'P 1'
#
loop_
_entity.id
_entity.type
_entity.pdbx_description
1 polymer ?
#
loop_
_entity_poly.entity_id
_entity_poly.type
_entity_poly.pdbx_seq_one_letter_code
_entity_poly.pdbx_strand_id
1 'polypeptide(L)' 'MLVGHNPGFEWLVQWMTNQRPRLGIQPGTLVIIDADMPPAPGCGQIRKLVQPSDLT' A
#
# COMPACT_ATOMS: atom_id res chain seq x y z
N MET A 1 4.87 0.56 11.28
CA MET A 1 5.50 0.67 9.95
C MET A 1 5.89 -0.72 9.50
N LEU A 2 5.53 -1.11 8.28
CA LEU A 2 5.87 -2.41 7.68
C LEU A 2 6.80 -2.17 6.50
N VAL A 3 7.81 -3.01 6.35
CA VAL A 3 8.72 -3.03 5.19
C VAL A 3 8.67 -4.42 4.60
N GLY A 4 8.48 -4.51 3.28
CA GLY A 4 8.27 -5.79 2.60
C GLY A 4 8.75 -5.75 1.15
N HIS A 5 8.50 -6.85 0.46
CA HIS A 5 8.88 -7.05 -0.94
C HIS A 5 7.63 -7.28 -1.79
N ASN A 6 7.69 -6.89 -3.06
CA ASN A 6 6.66 -7.26 -4.03
C ASN A 6 6.80 -8.74 -4.43
N PRO A 7 5.69 -9.44 -4.77
CA PRO A 7 4.31 -8.93 -4.82
C PRO A 7 3.59 -8.94 -3.46
N GLY A 8 4.19 -9.50 -2.40
CA GLY A 8 3.53 -9.65 -1.09
C GLY A 8 3.10 -8.32 -0.46
N PHE A 9 3.91 -7.28 -0.60
CA PHE A 9 3.54 -5.93 -0.19
C PHE A 9 2.33 -5.39 -0.99
N GLU A 10 2.31 -5.58 -2.31
CA GLU A 10 1.17 -5.20 -3.15
C GLU A 10 -0.11 -5.94 -2.71
N TRP A 11 -0.02 -7.24 -2.45
CA TRP A 11 -1.16 -8.03 -1.98
C TRP A 11 -1.67 -7.61 -0.61
N LEU A 12 -0.78 -7.20 0.30
CA LEU A 12 -1.20 -6.64 1.59
C LEU A 12 -1.97 -5.33 1.39
N VAL A 13 -1.46 -4.43 0.54
CA VAL A 13 -2.16 -3.18 0.21
C VAL A 13 -3.52 -3.48 -0.43
N GLN A 14 -3.58 -4.47 -1.34
CA GLN A 14 -4.83 -4.92 -1.95
C GLN A 14 -5.82 -5.44 -0.92
N TRP A 15 -5.36 -6.31 -0.03
CA TRP A 15 -6.17 -6.91 1.01
C TRP A 15 -6.73 -5.86 1.97
N MET A 16 -5.88 -4.91 2.39
CA MET A 16 -6.29 -3.82 3.28
C MET A 16 -7.33 -2.91 2.64
N THR A 17 -7.23 -2.63 1.33
CA THR A 17 -8.00 -1.56 0.69
C THR A 17 -9.10 -2.03 -0.26
N ASN A 18 -9.14 -3.34 -0.57
CA ASN A 18 -9.90 -3.91 -1.69
C ASN A 18 -9.64 -3.25 -3.05
N GLN A 19 -8.62 -2.40 -3.17
CA GLN A 19 -8.20 -1.77 -4.41
C GLN A 19 -7.10 -2.62 -5.02
N ARG A 20 -7.21 -2.96 -6.31
CA ARG A 20 -6.07 -3.54 -7.01
C ARG A 20 -4.92 -2.53 -6.99
N PRO A 21 -3.74 -2.87 -6.44
CA PRO A 21 -2.57 -2.03 -6.58
C PRO A 21 -2.32 -1.82 -8.06
N ARG A 22 -2.02 -0.60 -8.47
CA ARG A 22 -1.52 -0.37 -9.82
C ARG A 22 -0.20 -1.13 -9.92
N LEU A 23 -0.10 -2.06 -10.88
CA LEU A 23 1.17 -2.68 -11.27
C LEU A 23 2.21 -1.57 -11.44
N GLY A 24 3.26 -1.57 -10.62
CA GLY A 24 4.28 -0.52 -10.64
C GLY A 24 4.63 0.11 -9.29
N ILE A 25 4.48 -0.60 -8.16
CA ILE A 25 5.12 -0.16 -6.91
C ILE A 25 6.64 -0.29 -7.10
N GLN A 26 7.33 0.85 -7.21
CA GLN A 26 8.78 0.90 -7.36
C GLN A 26 9.48 0.60 -6.02
N PRO A 27 10.71 0.07 -6.02
CA PRO A 27 11.53 -0.01 -4.81
C PRO A 27 11.60 1.36 -4.12
N GLY A 28 11.33 1.41 -2.82
CA GLY A 28 11.28 2.66 -2.06
C GLY A 28 9.95 3.39 -2.09
N THR A 29 8.90 2.83 -2.71
CA THR A 29 7.54 3.38 -2.62
C THR A 29 7.01 3.30 -1.19
N LEU A 30 6.42 4.39 -0.70
CA LEU A 30 5.72 4.47 0.57
C LEU A 30 4.21 4.57 0.33
N VAL A 31 3.45 3.68 0.97
CA VAL A 31 1.98 3.71 0.98
C VAL A 31 1.52 3.99 2.40
N ILE A 32 0.69 5.04 2.56
CA ILE A 32 0.06 5.41 3.82
C ILE A 32 -1.41 5.02 3.74
N ILE A 33 -1.83 4.14 4.65
CA ILE A 33 -3.20 3.61 4.72
C ILE A 33 -3.79 4.00 6.07
N ASP A 34 -4.93 4.66 6.06
CA ASP A 34 -5.78 4.81 7.25
C ASP A 34 -6.67 3.57 7.32
N ALA A 35 -6.72 2.88 8.45
CA ALA A 35 -7.49 1.65 8.61
C ALA A 35 -8.04 1.51 10.03
N ASP A 36 -9.21 0.90 10.14
CA ASP A 36 -9.83 0.54 11.42
C ASP A 36 -9.18 -0.72 12.01
N MET A 37 -9.13 -0.80 13.34
CA MET A 37 -8.56 -1.94 14.07
C MET A 37 -9.65 -2.79 14.76
N PRO A 38 -9.55 -4.12 14.74
CA PRO A 38 -8.48 -4.92 14.12
C PRO A 38 -8.56 -4.91 12.58
N PRO A 39 -7.42 -5.11 11.89
CA PRO A 39 -7.40 -5.03 10.45
C PRO A 39 -8.22 -6.17 9.84
N ALA A 40 -9.06 -5.82 8.88
CA ALA A 40 -9.92 -6.72 8.12
C ALA A 40 -9.80 -6.42 6.61
N PRO A 41 -10.20 -7.36 5.74
CA PRO A 41 -10.17 -7.11 4.29
C PRO A 41 -11.02 -5.87 3.93
N GLY A 42 -10.43 -4.92 3.20
CA GLY A 42 -11.12 -3.70 2.76
C GLY A 42 -11.39 -2.66 3.85
N CYS A 43 -10.83 -2.81 5.05
CA CYS A 43 -10.99 -1.84 6.15
C CYS A 43 -10.14 -0.57 6.01
N GLY A 44 -9.27 -0.50 5.00
CA GLY A 44 -8.30 0.56 4.80
C GLY A 44 -8.60 1.45 3.59
N GLN A 45 -8.17 2.70 3.67
CA GLN A 45 -8.18 3.66 2.57
C GLN A 45 -6.77 4.18 2.34
N ILE A 46 -6.33 4.21 1.07
CA ILE A 46 -5.02 4.79 0.71
C ILE A 46 -5.13 6.30 0.88
N ARG A 47 -4.48 6.83 1.92
CA ARG A 47 -4.37 8.26 2.16
C ARG A 47 -3.32 8.90 1.26
N LYS A 48 -2.20 8.21 1.05
CA LYS A 48 -1.09 8.70 0.23
C LYS A 48 -0.29 7.55 -0.37
N LEU A 49 0.16 7.75 -1.60
CA LEU A 49 1.14 6.92 -2.26
C LEU A 49 2.27 7.85 -2.71
N VAL A 50 3.50 7.54 -2.35
CA VAL A 50 4.70 8.29 -2.73
C VAL A 50 5.68 7.34 -3.37
N GLN A 51 6.00 7.56 -4.64
CA GLN A 51 7.06 6.85 -5.33
C GLN A 51 8.34 7.69 -5.35
N PRO A 52 9.52 7.06 -5.46
CA PRO A 52 10.77 7.80 -5.61
C PRO A 52 10.76 8.78 -6.79
N SER A 53 10.10 8.42 -7.89
CA SER A 53 9.94 9.27 -9.07
C SER A 53 9.11 10.54 -8.83
N ASP A 54 8.31 10.59 -7.77
CA ASP A 54 7.52 11.79 -7.42
C ASP A 54 8.36 12.85 -6.71
N LEU A 55 9.61 12.52 -6.32
CA LEU A 55 10.52 13.37 -5.53
C LEU A 55 11.58 14.07 -6.40
N THR A 56 11.57 13.83 -7.71
CA THR A 56 12.43 14.45 -8.72
C THR A 56 11.64 15.46 -9.54
#